data_AF-A0A921HTK4-F1
#
_entry.id   AF-A0A921HTK4-F1
#
_cell.length_a   1.000
_cell.length_b   1.000
_cell.length_c   1.000
_cell.angle_alpha   90.00
_cell.angle_beta   90.00
_cell.angle_gamma   90.00
#
_symmetry.space_group_name_H-M   'P 1'
#
loop_
_entity.id
_entity.type
_entity.pdbx_description
1 polymer ?
#
loop_
_entity_poly.entity_id
_entity_poly.type
_entity_poly.pdbx_seq_one_letter_code
_entity_poly.pdbx_strand_id
1 'polypeptide(L)'
;IILPDAYTIENLVKGQDDPGWFYKKAGKEGLKINNFTPESKADNVKVDPSHLTADQQKELSLYAMRLINDVRTKLGVVPYRYTQKAQDLANDVAKEYKKDNFSMGVYSDNIDSAEEAYSNHDVPALIRAAKKYGLNIDQNTIESGYATTEEPHTLTDMKREIYEGLLSMFMGKDKANTEDWIEFLHANGLTDATSVHIYYDEDGQHITDPEQKAKADDVANKEFAMSYSTPDDGAWNNYHFIHFNKYSNSGVPRPW
;
A
#
# COMPACT_ATOMS: atom_id res chain seq x y z
N ILE A 1 -12.03 6.57 1.32
CA ILE A 1 -11.46 7.72 0.57
C ILE A 1 -12.44 8.14 -0.53
N ILE A 2 -12.64 9.44 -0.72
CA ILE A 2 -13.50 10.02 -1.75
C ILE A 2 -12.64 10.25 -3.00
N LEU A 3 -13.10 9.75 -4.15
CA LEU A 3 -12.42 9.94 -5.42
C LEU A 3 -13.05 11.14 -6.13
N PRO A 4 -12.28 12.14 -6.59
CA PRO A 4 -12.81 13.17 -7.46
C PRO A 4 -13.21 12.58 -8.81
N ASP A 5 -14.10 13.24 -9.56
CA ASP A 5 -14.64 12.71 -10.82
C ASP A 5 -13.55 12.39 -11.86
N ALA A 6 -12.45 13.13 -11.82
CA ALA A 6 -11.30 12.92 -12.70
C ALA A 6 -10.41 11.72 -12.30
N TYR A 7 -10.68 11.05 -11.17
CA TYR A 7 -9.94 9.88 -10.73
C TYR A 7 -10.48 8.61 -11.39
N THR A 8 -10.10 8.40 -12.64
CA THR A 8 -10.42 7.20 -13.43
C THR A 8 -9.21 6.30 -13.56
N ILE A 9 -9.41 5.02 -13.93
CA ILE A 9 -8.30 4.12 -14.26
C ILE A 9 -7.41 4.72 -15.35
N GLU A 10 -8.01 5.25 -16.42
CA GLU A 10 -7.26 5.85 -17.54
C GLU A 10 -6.35 6.98 -17.05
N ASN A 11 -6.87 7.87 -16.23
CA ASN A 11 -6.09 8.97 -15.68
C ASN A 11 -5.04 8.46 -14.69
N LEU A 12 -5.37 7.47 -13.85
CA LEU A 12 -4.43 6.87 -12.91
C LEU A 12 -3.26 6.19 -13.61
N VAL A 13 -3.51 5.44 -14.69
CA VAL A 13 -2.48 4.82 -15.54
C VAL A 13 -1.59 5.89 -16.16
N LYS A 14 -2.19 6.90 -16.81
CA LYS A 14 -1.43 8.03 -17.36
C LYS A 14 -0.63 8.78 -16.29
N GLY A 15 -1.19 8.87 -15.09
CA GLY A 15 -0.52 9.48 -13.95
C GLY A 15 0.73 8.75 -13.50
N GLN A 16 0.89 7.46 -13.78
CA GLN A 16 2.12 6.74 -13.46
C GLN A 16 3.29 7.27 -14.28
N ASP A 17 3.04 7.65 -15.54
CA ASP A 17 4.05 8.26 -16.43
C ASP A 17 4.20 9.77 -16.19
N ASP A 18 3.11 10.44 -15.81
CA ASP A 18 3.08 11.88 -15.52
C ASP A 18 2.33 12.18 -14.21
N PRO A 19 2.97 11.96 -13.04
CA PRO A 19 2.34 12.17 -11.74
C PRO A 19 1.91 13.63 -11.50
N GLY A 20 2.66 14.60 -12.05
CA GLY A 20 2.35 16.01 -11.93
C GLY A 20 1.10 16.42 -12.72
N TRP A 21 0.90 15.85 -13.91
CA TRP A 21 -0.36 15.98 -14.62
C TRP A 21 -1.52 15.38 -13.83
N PHE A 22 -1.36 14.18 -13.27
CA PHE A 22 -2.42 13.54 -12.50
C PHE A 22 -2.81 14.37 -11.29
N TYR A 23 -1.83 14.89 -10.56
CA TYR A 23 -2.11 15.74 -9.42
C TYR A 23 -2.91 16.98 -9.80
N LYS A 24 -2.51 17.67 -10.87
CA LYS A 24 -3.22 18.85 -11.39
C LYS A 24 -4.63 18.49 -11.86
N LYS A 25 -4.82 17.27 -12.38
CA LYS A 25 -6.08 16.78 -12.95
C LYS A 25 -7.08 16.26 -11.91
N ALA A 26 -6.61 15.54 -10.89
CA ALA A 26 -7.43 14.84 -9.91
C ALA A 26 -6.87 14.98 -8.48
N GLY A 27 -5.57 14.78 -8.26
CA GLY A 27 -4.98 14.73 -6.93
C GLY A 27 -5.26 15.95 -6.04
N LYS A 28 -5.12 17.17 -6.59
CA LYS A 28 -5.36 18.42 -5.85
C LYS A 28 -6.81 18.58 -5.38
N GLU A 29 -7.78 18.14 -6.17
CA GLU A 29 -9.17 18.11 -5.75
C GLU A 29 -9.38 17.01 -4.71
N GLY A 30 -8.82 15.83 -4.95
CA GLY A 30 -8.83 14.70 -4.03
C GLY A 30 -8.36 15.08 -2.63
N LEU A 31 -7.23 15.78 -2.50
CA LEU A 31 -6.73 16.27 -1.22
C LEU A 31 -7.68 17.27 -0.53
N LYS A 32 -8.43 18.08 -1.28
CA LYS A 32 -9.35 19.08 -0.70
C LYS A 32 -10.64 18.46 -0.17
N ILE A 33 -11.17 17.44 -0.84
CA ILE A 33 -12.48 16.86 -0.52
C ILE A 33 -12.39 15.76 0.55
N ASN A 34 -11.17 15.27 0.83
CA ASN A 34 -10.91 14.22 1.79
C ASN A 34 -10.48 14.79 3.13
N ASN A 35 -11.19 14.45 4.21
CA ASN A 35 -10.84 14.84 5.57
C ASN A 35 -10.92 13.63 6.50
N PHE A 36 -9.93 13.47 7.38
CA PHE A 36 -9.96 12.41 8.38
C PHE A 36 -11.14 12.60 9.33
N THR A 37 -11.85 11.51 9.63
CA THR A 37 -12.91 11.47 10.63
C THR A 37 -12.65 10.28 11.56
N PRO A 38 -12.50 10.50 12.88
CA PRO A 38 -12.39 9.40 13.84
C PRO A 38 -13.59 8.45 13.76
N GLU A 39 -13.35 7.13 13.79
CA GLU A 39 -14.42 6.14 13.64
C GLU A 39 -15.21 5.90 14.93
N SER A 40 -14.52 5.95 16.07
CA SER A 40 -15.10 5.60 17.35
C SER A 40 -14.43 6.35 18.50
N LYS A 41 -15.23 6.71 19.51
CA LYS A 41 -14.68 7.25 20.76
C LYS A 41 -13.88 6.20 21.55
N ALA A 42 -14.15 4.91 21.32
CA ALA A 42 -13.44 3.81 21.97
C ALA A 42 -11.97 3.72 21.51
N ASP A 43 -11.64 4.27 20.34
CA ASP A 43 -10.29 4.21 19.75
C ASP A 43 -9.34 5.25 20.38
N ASN A 44 -9.86 6.12 21.25
CA ASN A 44 -9.05 7.09 22.02
C ASN A 44 -8.32 6.44 23.21
N VAL A 45 -8.28 5.11 23.28
CA VAL A 45 -7.45 4.37 24.22
C VAL A 45 -5.98 4.48 23.84
N LYS A 46 -5.10 4.51 24.84
CA LYS A 46 -3.66 4.54 24.61
C LYS A 46 -3.19 3.25 23.95
N VAL A 47 -2.23 3.39 23.03
CA VAL A 47 -1.54 2.26 22.41
C VAL A 47 -0.06 2.29 22.74
N ASP A 48 0.58 1.13 22.70
CA ASP A 48 2.03 1.01 22.55
C ASP A 48 2.28 0.55 21.11
N PRO A 49 2.65 1.48 20.20
CA PRO A 49 2.87 1.14 18.79
C PRO A 49 3.96 0.08 18.59
N SER A 50 4.94 0.02 19.50
CA SER A 50 6.02 -0.97 19.46
C SER A 50 5.58 -2.38 19.91
N HIS A 51 4.42 -2.49 20.56
CA HIS A 51 3.84 -3.74 21.08
C HIS A 51 2.32 -3.81 20.90
N LEU A 52 1.82 -3.58 19.68
CA LEU A 52 0.40 -3.73 19.38
C LEU A 52 -0.10 -5.15 19.66
N THR A 53 -1.29 -5.27 20.26
CA THR A 53 -1.96 -6.57 20.43
C THR A 53 -2.44 -7.14 19.09
N ALA A 54 -2.71 -8.44 19.04
CA ALA A 54 -3.24 -9.08 17.84
C ALA A 54 -4.58 -8.45 17.38
N ASP A 55 -5.43 -8.04 18.33
CA ASP A 55 -6.69 -7.36 18.02
C ASP A 55 -6.46 -5.97 17.43
N GLN A 56 -5.51 -5.19 17.99
CA GLN A 56 -5.14 -3.88 17.45
C GLN A 56 -4.55 -3.98 16.05
N GLN A 57 -3.65 -4.95 15.81
CA GLN A 57 -3.06 -5.20 14.49
C GLN A 57 -4.15 -5.53 13.46
N LYS A 58 -5.06 -6.46 13.81
CA LYS A 58 -6.17 -6.82 12.94
C LYS A 58 -7.11 -5.65 12.68
N GLU A 59 -7.42 -4.86 13.70
CA GLU A 59 -8.28 -3.68 13.55
C GLU A 59 -7.69 -2.66 12.59
N LEU A 60 -6.39 -2.33 12.73
CA LEU A 60 -5.70 -1.41 11.83
C LEU A 60 -5.60 -1.95 10.40
N SER A 61 -5.33 -3.26 10.24
CA SER A 61 -5.38 -3.96 8.95
C SER A 61 -6.75 -3.85 8.28
N LEU A 62 -7.83 -4.13 9.01
CA LEU A 62 -9.19 -4.04 8.49
C LEU A 62 -9.57 -2.60 8.15
N TYR A 63 -9.14 -1.63 8.96
CA TYR A 63 -9.34 -0.21 8.70
C TYR A 63 -8.66 0.23 7.39
N ALA A 64 -7.36 -0.04 7.24
CA ALA A 64 -6.60 0.29 6.03
C ALA A 64 -7.20 -0.41 4.80
N MET A 65 -7.51 -1.71 4.92
CA MET A 65 -8.12 -2.50 3.85
C MET A 65 -9.45 -1.92 3.41
N ARG A 66 -10.29 -1.47 4.35
CA ARG A 66 -11.59 -0.86 4.03
C ARG A 66 -11.40 0.43 3.22
N LEU A 67 -10.46 1.29 3.60
CA LEU A 67 -10.15 2.51 2.85
C LEU A 67 -9.66 2.22 1.43
N ILE A 68 -8.80 1.22 1.27
CA ILE A 68 -8.27 0.80 -0.04
C ILE A 68 -9.39 0.16 -0.88
N ASN A 69 -10.20 -0.72 -0.30
CA ASN A 69 -11.29 -1.39 -0.99
C ASN A 69 -12.39 -0.44 -1.46
N ASP A 70 -12.64 0.65 -0.72
CA ASP A 70 -13.54 1.72 -1.17
C ASP A 70 -13.04 2.35 -2.49
N VAL A 71 -11.72 2.51 -2.64
CA VAL A 71 -11.09 3.00 -3.89
C VAL A 71 -11.16 1.94 -4.98
N ARG A 72 -10.71 0.71 -4.69
CA ARG A 72 -10.71 -0.41 -5.65
C ARG A 72 -12.11 -0.66 -6.23
N THR A 73 -13.14 -0.68 -5.39
CA THR A 73 -14.53 -0.90 -5.81
C THR A 73 -15.02 0.19 -6.77
N LYS A 74 -14.70 1.46 -6.49
CA LYS A 74 -15.06 2.59 -7.39
C LYS A 74 -14.35 2.52 -8.74
N LEU A 75 -13.16 1.92 -8.77
CA LEU A 75 -12.42 1.66 -10.00
C LEU A 75 -12.82 0.34 -10.68
N GLY A 76 -13.76 -0.44 -10.11
CA GLY A 76 -14.14 -1.73 -10.66
C GLY A 76 -13.05 -2.81 -10.50
N VAL A 77 -12.15 -2.63 -9.53
CA VAL A 77 -11.07 -3.57 -9.20
C VAL A 77 -11.50 -4.47 -8.05
N VAL A 78 -11.13 -5.75 -8.13
CA VAL A 78 -11.46 -6.77 -7.11
C VAL A 78 -10.94 -6.35 -5.73
N PRO A 79 -11.79 -6.32 -4.69
CA PRO A 79 -11.38 -5.96 -3.33
C PRO A 79 -10.32 -6.90 -2.74
N TYR A 80 -9.45 -6.36 -1.89
CA TYR A 80 -8.56 -7.15 -1.04
C TYR A 80 -9.31 -7.91 0.03
N ARG A 81 -8.74 -9.05 0.43
CA ARG A 81 -9.22 -9.86 1.55
C ARG A 81 -8.19 -9.91 2.68
N TYR A 82 -8.67 -9.80 3.90
CA TYR A 82 -7.84 -10.02 5.07
C TYR A 82 -7.66 -11.53 5.31
N THR A 83 -6.44 -11.95 5.61
CA THR A 83 -6.14 -13.31 6.09
C THR A 83 -5.16 -13.25 7.26
N GLN A 84 -5.21 -14.26 8.13
CA GLN A 84 -4.21 -14.38 9.21
C GLN A 84 -2.80 -14.54 8.62
N LYS A 85 -2.66 -15.26 7.50
CA LYS A 85 -1.39 -15.40 6.77
C LYS A 85 -0.82 -14.05 6.35
N ALA A 86 -1.65 -13.15 5.82
CA ALA A 86 -1.22 -11.81 5.43
C ALA A 86 -0.78 -10.99 6.64
N GLN A 87 -1.51 -11.06 7.76
CA GLN A 87 -1.12 -10.40 9.00
C GLN A 87 0.22 -10.91 9.52
N ASP A 88 0.42 -12.22 9.51
CA ASP A 88 1.66 -12.83 9.96
C ASP A 88 2.84 -12.38 9.07
N LEU A 89 2.66 -12.35 7.74
CA LEU A 89 3.67 -11.84 6.81
C LEU A 89 3.98 -10.36 7.08
N ALA A 90 2.95 -9.52 7.25
CA ALA A 90 3.15 -8.11 7.57
C ALA A 90 3.92 -7.92 8.87
N ASN A 91 3.57 -8.68 9.91
CA ASN A 91 4.27 -8.66 11.19
C ASN A 91 5.73 -9.11 11.05
N ASP A 92 6.01 -10.10 10.20
CA ASP A 92 7.38 -10.55 9.94
C ASP A 92 8.18 -9.52 9.13
N VAL A 93 7.57 -8.80 8.18
CA VAL A 93 8.20 -7.64 7.52
C VAL A 93 8.61 -6.59 8.55
N ALA A 94 7.68 -6.16 9.42
CA ALA A 94 7.97 -5.18 10.46
C ALA A 94 9.10 -5.61 11.41
N LYS A 95 9.17 -6.90 11.77
CA LYS A 95 10.28 -7.44 12.58
C LYS A 95 11.62 -7.40 11.86
N GLU A 96 11.65 -7.72 10.56
CA GLU A 96 12.88 -7.68 9.77
C GLU A 96 13.36 -6.22 9.57
N TYR A 97 12.45 -5.27 9.32
CA TYR A 97 12.77 -3.83 9.31
C TYR A 97 13.37 -3.35 10.63
N LYS A 98 12.77 -3.74 11.76
CA LYS A 98 13.30 -3.41 13.08
C LYS A 98 14.67 -4.04 13.33
N LYS A 99 14.86 -5.29 12.92
CA LYS A 99 16.13 -6.01 13.06
C LYS A 99 17.26 -5.34 12.26
N ASP A 100 16.94 -4.82 11.09
CA ASP A 100 17.89 -4.12 10.22
C ASP A 100 18.00 -2.63 10.59
N ASN A 101 17.25 -2.18 11.61
CA ASN A 101 17.16 -0.79 12.05
C ASN A 101 16.83 0.18 10.90
N PHE A 102 15.91 -0.23 10.01
CA PHE A 102 15.58 0.50 8.80
C PHE A 102 14.40 1.47 8.98
N SER A 103 14.48 2.63 8.33
CA SER A 103 13.39 3.60 8.24
C SER A 103 13.18 4.06 6.80
N MET A 104 11.93 4.05 6.33
CA MET A 104 11.57 4.56 5.01
C MET A 104 11.68 6.09 4.93
N GLY A 105 11.73 6.77 6.08
CA GLY A 105 11.84 8.24 6.16
C GLY A 105 13.27 8.77 6.19
N VAL A 106 14.27 7.89 6.39
CA VAL A 106 15.68 8.27 6.33
C VAL A 106 16.15 8.14 4.88
N TYR A 107 16.25 9.28 4.20
CA TYR A 107 17.06 9.37 3.00
C TYR A 107 18.52 9.28 3.44
N SER A 108 19.25 8.28 2.96
CA SER A 108 20.70 8.22 3.18
C SER A 108 21.33 9.53 2.68
N ASP A 109 22.08 10.24 3.53
CA ASP A 109 22.89 11.39 3.10
C ASP A 109 23.99 10.98 2.10
N ASN A 110 24.26 9.67 1.99
CA ASN A 110 25.19 9.04 1.04
C ASN A 110 24.39 8.11 0.11
N ILE A 111 23.62 8.70 -0.79
CA ILE A 111 23.04 8.01 -1.94
C ILE A 111 24.12 7.98 -3.01
N ASP A 112 24.77 6.83 -3.19
CA ASP A 112 25.84 6.66 -4.18
C ASP A 112 25.28 6.30 -5.57
N SER A 113 23.99 5.99 -5.66
CA SER A 113 23.32 5.68 -6.92
C SER A 113 21.84 6.13 -6.95
N ALA A 114 21.32 6.37 -8.15
CA ALA A 114 19.89 6.63 -8.34
C ALA A 114 19.03 5.48 -7.79
N GLU A 115 19.48 4.22 -7.91
CA GLU A 115 18.79 3.04 -7.33
C GLU A 115 18.71 3.08 -5.80
N GLU A 116 19.76 3.54 -5.09
CA GLU A 116 19.71 3.75 -3.64
C GLU A 116 18.79 4.91 -3.26
N ALA A 117 18.70 5.95 -4.09
CA ALA A 117 17.77 7.07 -3.92
C ALA A 117 16.30 6.63 -4.02
N TYR A 118 16.04 5.57 -4.80
CA TYR A 118 14.72 4.96 -5.00
C TYR A 118 14.45 3.77 -4.07
N SER A 119 15.46 3.29 -3.33
CA SER A 119 15.36 2.15 -2.40
C SER A 119 14.86 2.57 -1.02
N ASN A 120 13.72 3.25 -0.96
CA ASN A 120 13.04 3.63 0.30
C ASN A 120 12.41 2.44 1.04
N HIS A 121 12.74 1.21 0.63
CA HIS A 121 12.27 -0.04 1.21
C HIS A 121 13.45 -0.94 1.56
N ASP A 122 13.33 -1.69 2.64
CA ASP A 122 14.27 -2.75 3.00
C ASP A 122 13.95 -4.02 2.18
N VAL A 123 14.35 -4.00 0.90
CA VAL A 123 14.15 -5.12 -0.02
C VAL A 123 14.74 -6.43 0.53
N PRO A 124 15.96 -6.46 1.11
CA PRO A 124 16.46 -7.66 1.78
C PRO A 124 15.52 -8.19 2.88
N ALA A 125 14.96 -7.34 3.75
CA ALA A 125 13.98 -7.73 4.75
C ALA A 125 12.71 -8.32 4.12
N LEU A 126 12.18 -7.67 3.07
CA LEU A 126 11.00 -8.15 2.34
C LEU A 126 11.23 -9.55 1.77
N ILE A 127 12.37 -9.80 1.13
CA ILE A 127 12.73 -11.12 0.57
C ILE A 127 12.80 -12.18 1.68
N ARG A 128 13.43 -11.86 2.82
CA ARG A 128 13.55 -12.77 3.97
C ARG A 128 12.18 -13.13 4.55
N ALA A 129 11.29 -12.14 4.72
CA ALA A 129 9.93 -12.36 5.20
C ALA A 129 9.10 -13.17 4.19
N ALA A 130 9.04 -12.73 2.93
CA ALA A 130 8.28 -13.35 1.84
C ALA A 130 8.59 -14.86 1.68
N LYS A 131 9.88 -15.23 1.75
CA LYS A 131 10.34 -16.61 1.62
C LYS A 131 9.71 -17.55 2.65
N LYS A 132 9.45 -17.10 3.89
CA LYS A 132 8.79 -17.90 4.94
C LYS A 132 7.35 -18.29 4.57
N TYR A 133 6.71 -17.50 3.71
CA TYR A 133 5.32 -17.68 3.28
C TYR A 133 5.18 -18.30 1.89
N GLY A 134 6.30 -18.78 1.33
CA GLY A 134 6.37 -19.42 0.01
C GLY A 134 6.28 -18.44 -1.16
N LEU A 135 6.51 -17.15 -0.92
CA LEU A 135 6.56 -16.13 -1.96
C LEU A 135 8.00 -15.97 -2.44
N ASN A 136 8.22 -16.02 -3.75
CA ASN A 136 9.55 -15.87 -4.35
C ASN A 136 9.63 -14.51 -5.03
N ILE A 137 10.18 -13.54 -4.31
CA ILE A 137 10.39 -12.17 -4.78
C ILE A 137 11.89 -11.87 -4.75
N ASP A 138 12.34 -11.02 -5.67
CA ASP A 138 13.71 -10.50 -5.79
C ASP A 138 13.77 -8.98 -5.69
N GLN A 139 12.61 -8.33 -5.64
CA GLN A 139 12.41 -6.88 -5.48
C GLN A 139 11.14 -6.61 -4.68
N ASN A 140 10.90 -5.35 -4.28
CA ASN A 140 9.63 -5.00 -3.62
C ASN A 140 8.46 -5.16 -4.61
N THR A 141 7.65 -6.19 -4.37
CA THR A 141 6.41 -6.47 -5.12
C THR A 141 5.21 -6.68 -4.20
N ILE A 142 5.41 -6.55 -2.88
CA ILE A 142 4.43 -6.92 -1.86
C ILE A 142 4.11 -5.79 -0.88
N GLU A 143 4.87 -4.70 -0.88
CA GLU A 143 4.75 -3.62 0.09
C GLU A 143 4.52 -2.28 -0.61
N SER A 144 3.55 -1.53 -0.08
CA SER A 144 3.53 -0.07 -0.18
C SER A 144 3.83 0.51 1.19
N GLY A 145 4.74 1.47 1.27
CA GLY A 145 5.32 1.93 2.53
C GLY A 145 5.01 3.39 2.79
N TYR A 146 4.72 3.75 4.04
CA TYR A 146 4.55 5.14 4.47
C TYR A 146 5.35 5.37 5.74
N ALA A 147 6.06 6.50 5.84
CA ALA A 147 6.73 6.90 7.07
C ALA A 147 6.37 8.31 7.52
N THR A 148 6.28 8.49 8.84
CA THR A 148 5.97 9.75 9.51
C THR A 148 6.83 9.90 10.76
N THR A 149 7.10 11.14 11.17
CA THR A 149 7.78 11.44 12.44
C THR A 149 6.81 11.57 13.61
N GLU A 150 5.50 11.59 13.33
CA GLU A 150 4.46 11.72 14.36
C GLU A 150 4.31 10.40 15.14
N GLU A 151 4.51 10.47 16.45
CA GLU A 151 4.35 9.33 17.34
C GLU A 151 2.86 9.12 17.68
N PRO A 152 2.24 7.99 17.31
CA PRO A 152 0.84 7.76 17.60
C PRO A 152 0.66 7.34 19.06
N HIS A 153 -0.24 8.01 19.78
CA HIS A 153 -0.51 7.70 21.20
C HIS A 153 -1.81 6.90 21.39
N THR A 154 -2.72 6.91 20.41
CA THR A 154 -4.00 6.21 20.44
C THR A 154 -4.27 5.45 19.15
N LEU A 155 -5.27 4.54 19.14
CA LEU A 155 -5.72 3.91 17.89
C LEU A 155 -6.27 4.95 16.91
N THR A 156 -6.92 6.00 17.40
CA THR A 156 -7.36 7.13 16.58
C THR A 156 -6.18 7.79 15.86
N ASP A 157 -5.03 7.96 16.54
CA ASP A 157 -3.84 8.55 15.92
C ASP A 157 -3.27 7.64 14.84
N MET A 158 -3.14 6.33 15.11
CA MET A 158 -2.69 5.36 14.10
C MET A 158 -3.63 5.33 12.88
N LYS A 159 -4.95 5.36 13.10
CA LYS A 159 -5.94 5.43 12.01
C LYS A 159 -5.83 6.72 11.21
N ARG A 160 -5.50 7.85 11.85
CA ARG A 160 -5.23 9.11 11.16
C ARG A 160 -4.00 9.00 10.27
N GLU A 161 -2.88 8.52 10.80
CA GLU A 161 -1.64 8.35 10.01
C GLU A 161 -1.84 7.38 8.84
N ILE A 162 -2.55 6.26 9.05
CA ILE A 162 -2.93 5.35 7.96
C ILE A 162 -3.76 6.06 6.90
N TYR A 163 -4.77 6.83 7.32
CA TYR A 163 -5.63 7.56 6.40
C TYR A 163 -4.84 8.61 5.60
N GLU A 164 -3.99 9.39 6.25
CA GLU A 164 -3.18 10.43 5.62
C GLU A 164 -2.11 9.83 4.69
N GLY A 165 -1.48 8.73 5.11
CA GLY A 165 -0.56 7.96 4.28
C GLY A 165 -1.23 7.44 3.02
N LEU A 166 -2.35 6.72 3.15
CA LEU A 166 -3.10 6.22 2.00
C LEU A 166 -3.65 7.35 1.12
N LEU A 167 -4.10 8.46 1.70
CA LEU A 167 -4.56 9.62 0.94
C LEU A 167 -3.42 10.23 0.13
N SER A 168 -2.22 10.34 0.71
CA SER A 168 -1.04 10.82 -0.01
C SER A 168 -0.59 9.87 -1.12
N MET A 169 -0.74 8.55 -0.92
CA MET A 169 -0.49 7.55 -1.94
C MET A 169 -1.48 7.64 -3.09
N PHE A 170 -2.78 7.78 -2.80
CA PHE A 170 -3.77 7.84 -3.88
C PHE A 170 -3.78 9.18 -4.61
N MET A 171 -3.55 10.30 -3.92
CA MET A 171 -3.75 11.64 -4.46
C MET A 171 -2.45 12.39 -4.75
N GLY A 172 -1.29 11.87 -4.32
CA GLY A 172 -0.04 12.64 -4.23
C GLY A 172 0.00 13.53 -2.98
N LYS A 173 1.13 14.20 -2.76
CA LYS A 173 1.34 15.12 -1.62
C LYS A 173 1.56 16.55 -2.12
N ASP A 174 1.00 17.52 -1.40
CA ASP A 174 1.32 18.95 -1.58
C ASP A 174 2.23 19.39 -0.43
N LYS A 175 3.55 19.17 -0.54
CA LYS A 175 4.49 19.78 0.41
C LYS A 175 4.81 21.18 -0.08
N ALA A 176 3.97 22.17 0.25
CA ALA A 176 4.31 23.59 0.16
C ALA A 176 5.01 24.02 -1.16
N ASN A 177 4.40 23.72 -2.31
CA ASN A 177 4.93 23.99 -3.65
C ASN A 177 6.18 23.20 -4.06
N THR A 178 6.55 22.14 -3.35
CA THR A 178 7.39 21.10 -3.95
C THR A 178 6.46 20.19 -4.75
N GLU A 179 6.66 20.13 -6.06
CA GLU A 179 6.00 19.18 -6.96
C GLU A 179 6.51 17.75 -6.68
N ASP A 180 6.48 17.30 -5.42
CA ASP A 180 7.01 16.01 -4.98
C ASP A 180 5.91 14.95 -5.05
N TRP A 181 5.86 14.27 -6.19
CA TRP A 181 4.86 13.27 -6.54
C TRP A 181 5.17 11.86 -6.05
N ILE A 182 6.07 11.74 -5.06
CA ILE A 182 6.77 10.50 -4.70
C ILE A 182 5.79 9.40 -4.28
N GLU A 183 4.81 9.74 -3.45
CA GLU A 183 3.87 8.75 -2.90
C GLU A 183 2.86 8.22 -3.92
N PHE A 184 2.61 8.96 -5.01
CA PHE A 184 1.60 8.58 -5.99
C PHE A 184 1.94 7.28 -6.74
N LEU A 185 3.23 6.92 -6.81
CA LEU A 185 3.67 5.67 -7.42
C LEU A 185 3.13 4.44 -6.65
N HIS A 186 2.79 4.58 -5.36
CA HIS A 186 2.12 3.54 -4.59
C HIS A 186 0.67 3.31 -5.01
N ALA A 187 0.00 4.31 -5.62
CA ALA A 187 -1.41 4.19 -6.01
C ALA A 187 -1.64 2.98 -6.91
N ASN A 188 -0.72 2.73 -7.85
CA ASN A 188 -0.83 1.59 -8.75
C ASN A 188 -0.70 0.25 -8.01
N GLY A 189 0.27 0.11 -7.10
CA GLY A 189 0.41 -1.12 -6.30
C GLY A 189 -0.84 -1.44 -5.47
N LEU A 190 -1.47 -0.41 -4.90
CA LEU A 190 -2.68 -0.53 -4.09
C LEU A 190 -3.97 -0.75 -4.90
N THR A 191 -4.03 -0.24 -6.13
CA THR A 191 -5.23 -0.30 -6.98
C THR A 191 -5.14 -1.28 -8.13
N ASP A 192 -3.96 -1.82 -8.45
CA ASP A 192 -3.71 -2.59 -9.67
C ASP A 192 -4.09 -1.84 -10.97
N ALA A 193 -4.04 -0.51 -10.98
CA ALA A 193 -4.57 0.32 -12.07
C ALA A 193 -3.91 0.08 -13.45
N THR A 194 -2.61 -0.20 -13.50
CA THR A 194 -1.92 -0.59 -14.74
C THR A 194 -2.15 -2.05 -15.10
N SER A 195 -2.62 -2.84 -14.14
CA SER A 195 -2.96 -4.26 -14.31
C SER A 195 -4.46 -4.47 -14.50
N VAL A 196 -5.22 -3.39 -14.74
CA VAL A 196 -6.69 -3.42 -14.86
C VAL A 196 -7.07 -4.47 -15.87
N HIS A 197 -7.79 -5.43 -15.33
CA HIS A 197 -7.95 -6.79 -15.79
C HIS A 197 -8.34 -6.92 -17.27
N ILE A 198 -7.34 -6.98 -18.13
CA ILE A 198 -7.40 -7.70 -19.39
C ILE A 198 -6.87 -9.09 -19.06
N TYR A 199 -7.75 -9.97 -18.58
CA TYR A 199 -7.39 -11.38 -18.50
C TYR A 199 -7.40 -11.92 -19.91
N TYR A 200 -6.36 -12.64 -20.28
CA TYR A 200 -6.29 -13.32 -21.55
C TYR A 200 -6.39 -14.82 -21.31
N ASP A 201 -7.11 -15.53 -22.16
CA ASP A 201 -7.10 -16.99 -22.18
C ASP A 201 -5.77 -17.54 -22.72
N GLU A 202 -5.67 -18.88 -22.79
CA GLU A 202 -4.44 -19.58 -23.17
C GLU A 202 -3.97 -19.21 -24.59
N ASP A 203 -4.89 -18.72 -25.42
CA ASP A 203 -4.67 -18.28 -26.80
C ASP A 203 -4.35 -16.77 -26.90
N GLY A 204 -4.27 -16.06 -25.77
CA GLY A 204 -4.00 -14.64 -25.73
C GLY A 204 -5.20 -13.76 -26.11
N GLN A 205 -6.42 -14.29 -26.09
CA GLN A 205 -7.66 -13.54 -26.36
C GLN A 205 -8.23 -12.99 -25.06
N HIS A 206 -8.82 -11.80 -25.11
CA HIS A 206 -9.44 -11.20 -23.93
C HIS A 206 -10.64 -12.03 -23.43
N ILE A 207 -10.60 -12.40 -22.15
CA ILE A 207 -11.69 -13.10 -21.47
C ILE A 207 -12.87 -12.14 -21.32
N THR A 208 -13.94 -12.43 -22.05
CA THR A 208 -15.22 -11.71 -21.98
C THR A 208 -16.31 -12.49 -21.27
N ASP A 209 -16.09 -13.78 -21.04
CA ASP A 209 -17.03 -14.66 -20.35
C ASP A 209 -17.09 -14.32 -18.84
N PRO A 210 -18.29 -14.07 -18.27
CA PRO A 210 -18.44 -13.71 -16.86
C PRO A 210 -17.96 -14.79 -15.87
N GLU A 211 -18.09 -16.08 -16.21
CA GLU A 211 -17.69 -17.17 -15.30
C GLU A 211 -16.17 -17.34 -15.29
N GLN A 212 -15.54 -17.27 -16.47
CA GLN A 212 -14.08 -17.25 -16.60
C GLN A 212 -13.48 -16.02 -15.94
N LYS A 213 -14.12 -14.86 -16.09
CA LYS A 213 -13.71 -13.64 -15.38
C LYS A 213 -13.81 -13.81 -13.86
N ALA A 214 -14.89 -14.40 -13.35
CA ALA A 214 -15.02 -14.66 -11.91
C ALA A 214 -13.95 -15.63 -11.38
N LYS A 215 -13.55 -16.65 -12.16
CA LYS A 215 -12.43 -17.53 -11.82
C LYS A 215 -11.09 -16.79 -11.85
N ALA A 216 -10.92 -15.92 -12.84
CA ALA A 216 -9.74 -15.09 -12.99
C ALA A 216 -9.56 -14.11 -11.81
N ASP A 217 -10.68 -13.51 -11.40
CA ASP A 217 -10.78 -12.67 -10.21
C ASP A 217 -10.48 -13.46 -8.93
N ASP A 218 -10.97 -14.69 -8.77
CA ASP A 218 -10.75 -15.50 -7.56
C ASP A 218 -9.27 -15.83 -7.30
N VAL A 219 -8.52 -16.09 -8.37
CA VAL A 219 -7.08 -16.35 -8.30
C VAL A 219 -6.27 -15.05 -8.28
N ALA A 220 -6.83 -13.95 -8.81
CA ALA A 220 -6.25 -12.63 -8.67
C ALA A 220 -6.47 -12.02 -7.27
N ASN A 221 -7.44 -12.53 -6.48
CA ASN A 221 -7.76 -12.06 -5.14
C ASN A 221 -6.50 -11.89 -4.32
N LYS A 222 -6.13 -10.62 -4.08
CA LYS A 222 -4.99 -10.29 -3.25
C LYS A 222 -5.39 -10.31 -1.79
N GLU A 223 -4.50 -10.87 -1.00
CA GLU A 223 -4.53 -10.81 0.45
C GLU A 223 -3.88 -9.52 0.91
N PHE A 224 -4.41 -8.94 1.98
CA PHE A 224 -3.92 -7.70 2.54
C PHE A 224 -3.87 -7.75 4.06
N ALA A 225 -2.81 -7.18 4.62
CA ALA A 225 -2.75 -6.74 6.01
C ALA A 225 -1.77 -5.58 6.11
N MET A 226 -1.81 -4.86 7.22
CA MET A 226 -0.80 -3.87 7.54
C MET A 226 -0.05 -4.22 8.81
N SER A 227 1.16 -3.69 8.92
CA SER A 227 1.96 -3.73 10.15
C SER A 227 2.70 -2.42 10.34
N TYR A 228 3.25 -2.26 11.54
CA TYR A 228 3.93 -1.06 11.96
C TYR A 228 5.30 -1.42 12.52
N SER A 229 6.32 -0.61 12.22
CA SER A 229 7.64 -0.73 12.83
C SER A 229 8.24 0.64 13.10
N THR A 230 9.16 0.68 14.05
CA THR A 230 10.01 1.85 14.34
C THR A 230 11.46 1.39 14.40
N PRO A 231 12.40 2.11 13.78
CA PRO A 231 13.83 1.96 14.07
C PRO A 231 14.12 2.27 15.56
N ASP A 232 15.29 1.86 16.02
CA ASP A 232 15.75 2.00 17.41
C ASP A 232 15.94 3.46 17.82
N ASP A 233 16.19 4.37 16.88
CA ASP A 233 16.29 5.81 17.15
C ASP A 233 14.91 6.46 17.42
N GLY A 234 13.82 5.76 17.12
CA GLY A 234 12.44 6.23 17.29
C GLY A 234 12.09 7.47 16.46
N ALA A 235 12.94 7.89 15.52
CA ALA A 235 12.76 9.14 14.79
C ALA A 235 11.64 9.06 13.74
N TRP A 236 11.35 7.84 13.26
CA TRP A 236 10.40 7.58 12.21
C TRP A 236 9.49 6.40 12.55
N ASN A 237 8.31 6.41 11.95
CA ASN A 237 7.27 5.42 12.16
C ASN A 237 6.88 4.85 10.81
N ASN A 238 7.24 3.59 10.55
CA ASN A 238 6.95 2.91 9.30
C ASN A 238 5.60 2.21 9.37
N TYR A 239 4.75 2.45 8.38
CA TYR A 239 3.49 1.75 8.13
C TYR A 239 3.66 0.91 6.86
N HIS A 240 3.58 -0.40 7.02
CA HIS A 240 3.76 -1.38 5.96
C HIS A 240 2.38 -1.83 5.48
N PHE A 241 2.02 -1.49 4.24
CA PHE A 241 0.80 -1.99 3.59
C PHE A 241 1.15 -3.19 2.74
N ILE A 242 0.96 -4.39 3.29
CA ILE A 242 1.33 -5.64 2.61
C ILE A 242 0.16 -6.16 1.80
N HIS A 243 0.38 -6.28 0.49
CA HIS A 243 -0.57 -6.84 -0.46
C HIS A 243 0.14 -7.83 -1.38
N PHE A 244 -0.43 -9.02 -1.54
CA PHE A 244 0.12 -10.06 -2.39
C PHE A 244 -0.98 -11.01 -2.83
N ASN A 245 -0.68 -11.90 -3.76
CA ASN A 245 -1.49 -13.10 -3.95
C ASN A 245 -0.57 -14.32 -3.96
N LYS A 246 -1.16 -15.52 -3.89
CA LYS A 246 -0.41 -16.78 -3.94
C LYS A 246 0.51 -16.92 -5.17
N TYR A 247 0.26 -16.12 -6.21
CA TYR A 247 0.95 -16.13 -7.50
C TYR A 247 1.84 -14.90 -7.71
N SER A 248 2.21 -14.16 -6.65
CA SER A 248 3.13 -13.03 -6.73
C SER A 248 4.55 -13.53 -6.99
N ASN A 249 4.82 -13.93 -8.23
CA ASN A 249 6.17 -14.15 -8.75
C ASN A 249 6.55 -12.91 -9.56
N SER A 250 7.76 -12.39 -9.34
CA SER A 250 8.34 -11.42 -10.25
C SER A 250 8.52 -12.05 -11.63
N GLY A 251 7.98 -11.39 -12.67
CA GLY A 251 8.25 -11.73 -14.06
C GLY A 251 7.42 -12.86 -14.69
N VAL A 252 6.36 -13.35 -14.04
CA VAL A 252 5.46 -14.33 -14.67
C VAL A 252 4.24 -13.56 -15.20
N PRO A 253 4.06 -13.44 -16.54
CA PRO A 253 2.74 -13.18 -17.10
C PRO A 253 1.81 -14.19 -16.43
N ARG A 254 0.61 -13.80 -16.01
CA ARG A 254 -0.37 -14.79 -15.55
C ARG A 254 -1.13 -15.24 -16.79
N PRO A 255 -0.70 -16.29 -17.51
CA PRO A 255 -1.60 -16.95 -18.43
C PRO A 255 -2.74 -17.49 -17.59
N TRP A 256 -3.95 -17.16 -17.99
CA TRP A 256 -5.05 -18.09 -17.81
C TRP A 256 -5.09 -19.00 -19.00
#